data_AF-A0A4P0YA05-F1
#
_entry.id   AF-A0A4P0YA05-F1
#
_cell.length_a   1.000
_cell.length_b   1.000
_cell.length_c   1.000
_cell.angle_alpha   90.00
_cell.angle_beta   90.00
_cell.angle_gamma   90.00
#
_symmetry.space_group_name_H-M   'P 1'
#
loop_
_entity.id
_entity.type
_entity.pdbx_description
1 polymer ?
#
loop_
_entity_poly.entity_id
_entity_poly.type
_entity_poly.pdbx_seq_one_letter_code
_entity_poly.pdbx_strand_id
1 'polypeptide(L)' 'MISANGHIPRIGDVVSLPPLHFTVVEANDYRVDLVRAVVTRPPSDEEE' A
#
# COMPACT_ATOMS: atom_id res chain seq x y z
N MET A 1 14.34 2.16 -1.89
CA MET A 1 14.07 0.74 -1.60
C MET A 1 12.78 0.71 -0.79
N ILE A 2 11.72 0.05 -1.28
CA ILE A 2 10.46 -0.08 -0.53
C ILE A 2 10.67 -1.25 0.44
N SER A 3 10.85 -0.95 1.72
CA SER A 3 10.89 -1.95 2.79
C SER A 3 9.79 -1.60 3.79
N ALA A 4 8.80 -2.47 3.94
CA ALA A 4 8.00 -2.49 5.16
C ALA A 4 8.70 -3.46 6.11
N ASN A 5 9.04 -3.01 7.32
CA ASN A 5 9.68 -3.86 8.35
C ASN A 5 10.97 -4.59 7.90
N GLY A 6 11.77 -4.00 7.01
CA GLY A 6 13.09 -4.51 6.63
C GLY A 6 13.10 -5.72 5.68
N HIS A 7 11.96 -6.09 5.11
CA HIS A 7 11.83 -7.15 4.11
C HIS A 7 10.96 -6.70 2.93
N ILE A 8 11.02 -7.46 1.83
CA ILE A 8 10.14 -7.25 0.68
C ILE A 8 8.74 -7.80 1.04
N PRO A 9 7.68 -6.95 1.02
CA PRO A 9 6.32 -7.39 1.27
C PRO A 9 5.88 -8.49 0.28
N ARG A 10 5.17 -9.51 0.79
CA ARG A 10 4.64 -10.62 0.01
C ARG A 10 3.24 -10.30 -0.52
N ILE A 11 2.78 -11.05 -1.52
CA ILE A 11 1.42 -10.94 -2.06
C ILE A 11 0.41 -11.15 -0.93
N GLY A 12 -0.54 -10.21 -0.80
CA GLY A 12 -1.53 -10.18 0.28
C GLY A 12 -1.15 -9.29 1.47
N ASP A 13 0.13 -8.92 1.63
CA ASP A 13 0.53 -8.00 2.70
C ASP A 13 -0.11 -6.63 2.53
N VAL A 14 -0.45 -6.02 3.67
CA VAL A 14 -1.00 -4.68 3.75
C VAL A 14 0.01 -3.75 4.40
N VAL A 15 0.38 -2.70 3.69
CA VAL A 15 1.23 -1.62 4.18
C VAL A 15 0.36 -0.38 4.39
N SER A 16 0.25 0.05 5.64
CA SER A 16 -0.45 1.28 6.00
C SER A 16 0.52 2.45 5.96
N LEU A 17 0.22 3.41 5.08
CA LEU A 17 0.92 4.68 4.99
C LEU A 17 -0.14 5.78 4.86
N PRO A 18 -0.67 6.29 5.99
CA PRO A 18 -1.79 7.22 5.98
C PRO A 18 -1.57 8.41 5.03
N PRO A 19 -2.60 8.81 4.27
CA PRO A 19 -3.98 8.33 4.30
C PRO A 19 -4.23 7.11 3.39
N LEU A 20 -3.22 6.35 3.01
CA LEU A 20 -3.34 5.24 2.07
C LEU A 20 -3.10 3.89 2.75
N HIS A 21 -3.87 2.89 2.32
CA HIS A 21 -3.59 1.49 2.55
C HIS A 21 -3.22 0.85 1.22
N PHE A 22 -2.05 0.22 1.17
CA PHE A 22 -1.56 -0.52 0.02
C PHE A 22 -1.66 -2.01 0.28
N THR A 23 -2.37 -2.75 -0.56
CA THR A 23 -2.33 -4.22 -0.58
C THR A 23 -1.44 -4.68 -1.71
N VAL A 24 -0.47 -5.54 -1.45
CA VAL A 24 0.37 -6.14 -2.49
C VAL A 24 -0.45 -7.15 -3.29
N VAL A 25 -0.54 -6.92 -4.61
CA VAL A 25 -1.26 -7.81 -5.53
C VAL A 25 -0.28 -8.71 -6.28
N GLU A 26 0.86 -8.16 -6.69
CA GLU A 26 1.90 -8.90 -7.39
C GLU A 26 3.28 -8.49 -6.87
N ALA A 27 4.13 -9.50 -6.62
CA ALA A 27 5.50 -9.32 -6.21
C ALA A 27 6.34 -10.53 -6.65
N ASN A 28 7.62 -10.29 -6.88
CA ASN A 28 8.63 -11.33 -7.02
C ASN A 28 9.56 -11.33 -5.80
N ASP A 29 10.60 -12.17 -5.82
CA ASP A 29 11.52 -12.32 -4.68
C ASP A 29 12.43 -11.10 -4.44
N TYR A 30 12.38 -10.08 -5.30
CA TYR A 30 13.21 -8.88 -5.21
C TYR A 30 12.43 -7.56 -5.08
N ARG A 31 11.18 -7.51 -5.56
CA ARG A 31 10.38 -6.28 -5.56
C ARG A 31 8.88 -6.54 -5.60
N VAL A 32 8.12 -5.51 -5.23
CA VAL A 32 6.68 -5.41 -5.47
C VAL A 32 6.48 -4.86 -6.87
N ASP A 33 5.66 -5.54 -7.68
CA ASP A 33 5.34 -5.14 -9.05
C ASP A 33 3.99 -4.40 -9.11
N LEU A 34 3.00 -4.82 -8.31
CA LEU A 34 1.65 -4.22 -8.29
C LEU A 34 1.08 -4.12 -6.87
N VAL A 35 0.47 -2.97 -6.57
CA VAL A 35 -0.32 -2.74 -5.35
C VAL A 35 -1.70 -2.20 -5.68
N ARG A 36 -2.68 -2.54 -4.83
CA ARG A 36 -3.97 -1.87 -4.75
C ARG A 36 -3.90 -0.80 -3.67
N ALA A 37 -4.14 0.46 -4.03
CA ALA A 37 -4.20 1.57 -3.08
C ALA A 37 -5.67 1.88 -2.72
N VAL A 38 -5.93 2.13 -1.43
CA VAL A 38 -7.22 2.59 -0.92
C VAL A 38 -6.98 3.80 -0.03
N VAL A 39 -7.71 4.89 -0.25
CA VAL A 39 -7.66 6.05 0.65
C VAL A 39 -8.49 5.75 1.91
N THR A 40 -7.88 5.84 3.09
CA THR A 40 -8.49 5.51 4.38
C THR A 40 -9.46 6.56 4.89
N ARG A 41 -9.35 7.77 4.38
CA ARG A 41 -10.41 8.78 4.47
C ARG A 41 -10.87 9.09 3.06
N PRO A 42 -12.18 9.05 2.76
CA PRO A 42 -12.64 9.84 1.62
C PRO A 42 -12.10 11.26 1.82
N PRO A 43 -11.73 12.01 0.77
CA PRO A 43 -11.61 13.45 0.93
C PRO A 43 -12.88 13.86 1.66
N SER A 44 -12.77 14.49 2.83
CA SER A 44 -13.93 15.18 3.36
C SER A 44 -14.42 16.02 2.18
N ASP A 45 -15.68 15.85 1.78
CA ASP A 45 -16.36 16.88 1.02
C ASP A 45 -16.33 18.12 1.93
N GLU A 46 -15.21 18.85 1.92
CA GLU A 46 -15.23 20.28 2.14
C GLU A 46 -15.82 20.88 0.86
N GLU A 47 -17.10 20.60 0.66
CA GLU A 47 -18.02 21.58 0.10
C GLU A 47 -18.13 22.71 1.15
N GLU A 48 -17.20 23.66 1.13
CA GLU A 48 -17.51 25.10 1.30
C GLU A 48 -16.38 25.99 0.77
#